data_AF-F4L2G6-F1
#
_entry.id   AF-F4L2G6-F1
#
_cell.length_a   1.000
_cell.length_b   1.000
_cell.length_c   1.000
_cell.angle_alpha   90.00
_cell.angle_beta   90.00
_cell.angle_gamma   90.00
#
_symmetry.space_group_name_H-M   'P 1'
#
loop_
_entity.id
_entity.type
_entity.pdbx_description
1 polymer ?
#
loop_
_entity_poly.entity_id
_entity_poly.type
_entity_poly.pdbx_seq_one_letter_code
_entity_poly.pdbx_strand_id
1 'polypeptide(L)'
;MKRKYVIYGTSNEKIDVPKVIILDSSGKIEHIVDDLFATTEENNGLITHVRHEFSKLTRPIRTGIGAVNFVVMAVLSTILSFVFKLNEPLIRGWRLNVIKRVALHEAVQVPSWRPDLLISYFLKGLVLIVSRTLYFLPAIIIIYLSGFQFFDIIKELFYFLRDKWLNANTMGYAEFFMQKVLPQFGMEIFIHFVVLLLYVVFVWPIYRIITIKYALSQCNSAGFFSVKQIRSAISIFRKNADSIYGIYAFTLTIDVLILFLFNALNFASFGIFSLFIPVLGLFFRYWMKGYAYGMLGRVLIQKSAL
;
A
#
# COMPACT_ATOMS: atom_id res chain seq x y z
N MET A 1 -3.20 -5.34 48.40
CA MET A 1 -2.57 -4.95 47.12
C MET A 1 -1.57 -6.04 46.75
N LYS A 2 -1.82 -6.84 45.69
CA LYS A 2 -0.90 -7.92 45.28
C LYS A 2 0.22 -7.33 44.42
N ARG A 3 1.49 -7.67 44.71
CA ARG A 3 2.66 -7.19 43.95
C ARG A 3 3.10 -8.30 42.99
N LYS A 4 3.22 -7.97 41.69
CA LYS A 4 3.70 -8.90 40.65
C LYS A 4 5.18 -8.67 40.42
N TYR A 5 5.97 -9.75 40.43
CA TYR A 5 7.40 -9.70 40.14
C TYR A 5 7.69 -10.60 38.94
N VAL A 6 8.41 -10.07 37.96
CA VAL A 6 8.94 -10.84 36.83
C VAL A 6 10.40 -11.12 37.14
N ILE A 7 10.73 -12.39 37.35
CA ILE A 7 12.10 -12.80 37.64
C ILE A 7 12.64 -13.52 36.40
N TYR A 8 13.69 -12.96 35.83
CA TYR A 8 14.49 -13.64 34.80
C TYR A 8 15.55 -14.45 35.54
N GLY A 9 15.43 -15.78 35.52
CA GLY A 9 16.43 -16.66 36.09
C GLY A 9 17.54 -16.91 35.08
N THR A 10 18.79 -16.61 35.43
CA THR A 10 19.96 -17.07 34.67
C THR A 10 20.31 -18.47 35.14
N SER A 11 19.90 -19.49 34.39
CA SER A 11 20.38 -20.86 34.56
C SER A 11 21.21 -21.24 33.33
N ASN A 12 22.39 -21.80 33.56
CA ASN A 12 23.41 -22.03 32.54
C ASN A 12 23.08 -23.13 31.51
N GLU A 13 21.89 -23.75 31.53
CA GLU A 13 21.54 -24.78 30.55
C GLU A 13 20.04 -24.73 30.15
N LYS A 14 19.84 -24.45 28.85
CA LYS A 14 18.63 -24.63 28.01
C LYS A 14 17.36 -23.81 28.33
N ILE A 15 17.13 -22.84 27.44
CA ILE A 15 15.88 -22.14 27.07
C ILE A 15 15.16 -21.44 28.24
N ASP A 16 15.45 -20.15 28.37
CA ASP A 16 14.81 -19.21 29.28
C ASP A 16 13.33 -18.98 28.94
N VAL A 17 12.43 -19.59 29.70
CA VAL A 17 11.02 -19.18 29.72
C VAL A 17 10.83 -18.21 30.90
N PRO A 18 10.38 -16.96 30.67
CA PRO A 18 10.13 -16.02 31.77
C PRO A 18 9.03 -16.59 32.68
N LYS A 19 9.32 -16.73 33.99
CA LYS A 19 8.32 -17.15 34.98
C LYS A 19 7.78 -15.93 35.71
N VAL A 20 6.46 -15.78 35.75
CA VAL A 20 5.80 -14.75 36.55
C VAL A 20 5.40 -15.35 37.89
N ILE A 21 5.94 -14.79 38.98
CA ILE A 21 5.64 -15.22 40.34
C ILE A 21 4.75 -14.15 40.98
N ILE A 22 3.59 -14.58 41.48
CA ILE A 22 2.64 -13.71 42.19
C ILE A 22 2.84 -13.95 43.70
N LEU A 23 3.17 -12.89 44.43
CA LEU A 23 3.30 -12.91 45.88
C LEU A 23 2.05 -12.31 46.54
N ASP A 24 1.63 -12.92 47.65
CA ASP A 24 0.60 -12.35 48.51
C ASP A 24 1.13 -11.16 49.34
N SER A 25 0.26 -10.53 50.12
CA SER A 25 0.63 -9.38 50.97
C SER A 25 1.59 -9.72 52.11
N SER A 26 1.83 -11.01 52.38
CA SER A 26 2.81 -11.50 53.36
C SER A 26 4.16 -11.88 52.71
N GLY A 27 4.27 -11.79 51.39
CA GLY A 27 5.47 -12.15 50.62
C GLY A 27 5.59 -13.64 50.31
N LYS A 28 4.53 -14.45 50.52
CA LYS A 28 4.51 -15.87 50.14
C LYS A 28 4.09 -16.04 48.68
N ILE A 29 4.69 -17.03 48.02
CA ILE A 29 4.39 -17.40 46.64
C ILE A 29 2.98 -18.01 46.59
N GLU A 30 2.07 -17.33 45.90
CA GLU A 30 0.68 -17.75 45.75
C GLU A 30 0.51 -18.56 44.46
N HIS A 31 1.18 -18.18 43.37
CA HIS A 31 1.13 -18.88 42.08
C HIS A 31 2.43 -18.71 41.28
N ILE A 32 2.83 -19.78 40.60
CA ILE A 32 3.87 -19.78 39.55
C ILE A 32 3.14 -20.08 38.23
N VAL A 33 3.21 -19.14 37.28
CA VAL A 33 2.62 -19.33 35.94
C VAL A 33 3.73 -19.82 35.01
N ASP A 34 3.66 -21.09 34.61
CA ASP A 34 4.67 -21.74 33.76
C ASP A 34 4.42 -21.56 32.25
N ASP A 35 3.26 -21.04 31.84
CA ASP A 35 2.90 -20.90 30.43
C ASP A 35 2.80 -19.42 30.00
N LEU A 36 3.78 -18.98 29.21
CA LEU A 36 3.84 -17.64 28.61
C LEU A 36 3.00 -17.54 27.31
N PHE A 37 1.97 -18.37 27.16
CA PHE A 37 0.99 -18.24 26.09
C PHE A 37 -0.30 -17.64 26.65
N ALA A 38 -0.25 -16.33 26.89
CA ALA A 38 -1.38 -15.47 27.19
C ALA A 38 -2.36 -15.38 25.99
N THR A 39 -2.96 -16.49 25.59
CA THR A 39 -3.68 -16.59 24.30
C THR A 39 -5.10 -16.04 24.32
N THR A 40 -5.65 -15.64 25.47
CA THR A 40 -7.03 -15.09 25.57
C THR A 40 -7.07 -13.60 25.93
N GLU A 41 -6.29 -13.12 26.89
CA GLU A 41 -6.28 -11.69 27.25
C GLU A 41 -5.56 -10.83 26.20
N GLU A 42 -4.47 -11.31 25.63
CA GLU A 42 -3.70 -10.58 24.61
C GLU A 42 -4.44 -10.54 23.26
N ASN A 43 -5.14 -11.63 22.91
CA ASN A 43 -6.07 -11.66 21.77
C ASN A 43 -7.25 -10.71 21.96
N ASN A 44 -7.82 -10.64 23.17
CA ASN A 44 -8.86 -9.65 23.49
C ASN A 44 -8.32 -8.21 23.41
N GLY A 45 -7.07 -7.98 23.81
CA GLY A 45 -6.38 -6.69 23.66
C GLY A 45 -6.19 -6.29 22.20
N LEU A 46 -5.72 -7.23 21.36
CA LEU A 46 -5.53 -7.01 19.93
C LEU A 46 -6.87 -6.75 19.22
N ILE A 47 -7.89 -7.57 19.48
CA ILE A 47 -9.24 -7.40 18.91
C ILE A 47 -9.82 -6.05 19.33
N THR A 48 -9.66 -5.67 20.61
CA THR A 48 -10.13 -4.37 21.11
C THR A 48 -9.40 -3.21 20.44
N HIS A 49 -8.08 -3.32 20.26
CA HIS A 49 -7.27 -2.33 19.57
C HIS A 49 -7.67 -2.19 18.10
N VAL A 50 -7.80 -3.31 17.38
CA VAL A 50 -8.23 -3.34 15.98
C VAL A 50 -9.63 -2.75 15.83
N ARG A 51 -10.56 -3.12 16.71
CA ARG A 51 -11.93 -2.58 16.72
C ARG A 51 -11.94 -1.07 16.98
N HIS A 52 -11.09 -0.60 17.87
CA HIS A 52 -10.95 0.82 18.18
C HIS A 52 -10.39 1.61 16.99
N GLU A 53 -9.33 1.11 16.34
CA GLU A 53 -8.77 1.75 15.14
C GLU A 53 -9.75 1.71 13.95
N PHE A 54 -10.48 0.61 13.78
CA PHE A 54 -11.54 0.51 12.77
C PHE A 54 -12.71 1.47 13.06
N SER A 55 -13.05 1.64 14.34
CA SER A 55 -14.05 2.62 14.76
C SER A 55 -13.62 4.04 14.40
N LYS A 56 -12.36 4.42 14.65
CA LYS A 56 -11.83 5.73 14.23
C LYS A 56 -11.86 5.93 12.72
N LEU A 57 -11.51 4.89 11.95
CA LEU A 57 -11.52 4.91 10.49
C LEU A 57 -12.92 5.16 9.91
N THR A 58 -13.95 4.56 10.52
CA THR A 58 -15.35 4.61 10.05
C THR A 58 -16.17 5.73 10.68
N ARG A 59 -15.77 6.27 11.83
CA ARG A 59 -16.47 7.33 12.57
C ARG A 59 -16.88 8.54 11.70
N PRO A 60 -16.03 9.07 10.80
CA PRO A 60 -16.42 10.19 9.95
C PRO A 60 -17.59 9.88 9.02
N ILE A 61 -17.69 8.64 8.54
CA ILE A 61 -18.74 8.17 7.62
C ILE A 61 -20.04 7.86 8.37
N ARG A 62 -19.96 7.46 9.65
CA ARG A 62 -21.13 7.13 10.48
C ARG A 62 -21.98 8.35 10.87
N THR A 63 -21.51 9.57 10.64
CA THR A 63 -22.31 10.79 10.85
C THR A 63 -23.27 11.01 9.67
N GLY A 64 -24.47 11.53 9.90
CA GLY A 64 -25.44 11.78 8.81
C GLY A 64 -24.87 12.66 7.69
N ILE A 65 -24.18 13.75 8.05
CA ILE A 65 -23.50 14.64 7.09
C ILE A 65 -22.34 13.92 6.38
N GLY A 66 -21.58 13.10 7.11
CA GLY A 66 -20.47 12.33 6.54
C GLY A 66 -20.93 11.25 5.56
N ALA A 67 -22.01 10.55 5.86
CA ALA A 67 -22.60 9.57 4.95
C ALA A 67 -23.07 10.24 3.66
N VAL A 68 -23.78 11.37 3.75
CA VAL A 68 -24.22 12.14 2.58
C VAL A 68 -23.03 12.60 1.75
N ASN A 69 -22.02 13.23 2.36
CA ASN A 69 -20.82 13.66 1.65
C ASN A 69 -20.08 12.49 0.99
N PHE A 70 -20.04 11.32 1.63
CA PHE A 70 -19.39 10.14 1.09
C PHE A 70 -20.14 9.60 -0.14
N VAL A 71 -21.46 9.51 -0.07
CA VAL A 71 -22.32 9.10 -1.19
C VAL A 71 -22.21 10.09 -2.34
N VAL A 72 -22.32 11.39 -2.08
CA VAL A 72 -22.19 12.44 -3.11
C VAL A 72 -20.83 12.36 -3.80
N MET A 73 -19.75 12.22 -3.03
CA MET A 73 -18.41 12.07 -3.58
C MET A 73 -18.23 10.76 -4.34
N ALA A 74 -18.92 9.69 -3.94
CA ALA A 74 -18.93 8.46 -4.70
C ALA A 74 -19.66 8.59 -6.04
N VAL A 75 -20.82 9.24 -6.06
CA VAL A 75 -21.56 9.54 -7.30
C VAL A 75 -20.74 10.45 -8.22
N LEU A 76 -20.17 11.54 -7.68
CA LEU A 76 -19.28 12.42 -8.45
C LEU A 76 -18.08 11.67 -9.01
N SER A 77 -17.46 10.80 -8.21
CA SER A 77 -16.33 9.98 -8.66
C SER A 77 -16.75 9.01 -9.77
N THR A 78 -17.92 8.38 -9.67
CA THR A 78 -18.48 7.52 -10.72
C THR A 78 -18.66 8.31 -12.01
N ILE A 79 -19.34 9.45 -11.97
CA ILE A 79 -19.56 10.31 -13.14
C ILE A 79 -18.22 10.74 -13.77
N LEU A 80 -17.30 11.23 -12.94
CA LEU A 80 -15.96 11.65 -13.39
C LEU A 80 -15.06 10.48 -13.81
N SER A 81 -15.39 9.23 -13.48
CA SER A 81 -14.68 8.05 -13.99
C SER A 81 -14.98 7.82 -15.47
N PHE A 82 -16.25 8.05 -15.86
CA PHE A 82 -16.68 7.94 -17.25
C PHE A 82 -16.16 9.09 -18.12
N VAL A 83 -15.90 10.26 -17.51
CA VAL A 83 -15.30 11.42 -18.20
C VAL A 83 -13.78 11.40 -18.00
N PHE A 84 -13.06 10.76 -18.92
CA PHE A 84 -11.59 10.83 -19.03
C PHE A 84 -10.79 10.46 -17.75
N LYS A 85 -11.35 9.64 -16.84
CA LYS A 85 -10.71 9.32 -15.54
C LYS A 85 -10.31 10.56 -14.72
N LEU A 86 -11.03 11.67 -14.88
CA LEU A 86 -10.80 12.93 -14.16
C LEU A 86 -11.06 12.80 -12.65
N ASN A 87 -11.65 11.69 -12.22
CA ASN A 87 -11.75 11.33 -10.81
C ASN A 87 -10.39 11.08 -10.15
N GLU A 88 -9.39 10.62 -10.90
CA GLU A 88 -8.13 10.15 -10.32
C GLU A 88 -7.31 11.27 -9.64
N PRO A 89 -7.15 12.47 -10.22
CA PRO A 89 -6.56 13.61 -9.51
C PRO A 89 -7.34 13.94 -8.24
N LEU A 90 -8.67 14.09 -8.34
CA LEU A 90 -9.52 14.49 -7.20
C LEU A 90 -9.33 13.56 -5.99
N ILE A 91 -9.40 12.26 -6.23
CA ILE A 91 -9.30 11.24 -5.18
C ILE A 91 -7.88 11.20 -4.58
N ARG A 92 -6.84 11.33 -5.41
CA ARG A 92 -5.45 11.37 -4.95
C ARG A 92 -5.16 12.61 -4.10
N GLY A 93 -5.71 13.75 -4.47
CA GLY A 93 -5.59 14.98 -3.69
C GLY A 93 -6.35 14.92 -2.38
N TRP A 94 -7.56 14.37 -2.38
CA TRP A 94 -8.31 14.08 -1.16
C TRP A 94 -7.52 13.19 -0.20
N ARG A 95 -6.87 12.13 -0.72
CA ARG A 95 -6.02 11.24 0.09
C ARG A 95 -4.92 12.02 0.84
N LEU A 96 -4.34 13.07 0.25
CA LEU A 96 -3.35 13.90 0.96
C LEU A 96 -3.95 14.64 2.16
N ASN A 97 -5.20 15.10 2.05
CA ASN A 97 -5.91 15.72 3.17
C ASN A 97 -6.17 14.70 4.29
N VAL A 98 -6.52 13.45 3.94
CA VAL A 98 -6.65 12.35 4.92
C VAL A 98 -5.31 12.11 5.62
N ILE A 99 -4.21 11.98 4.86
CA ILE A 99 -2.86 11.78 5.41
C ILE A 99 -2.52 12.89 6.39
N LYS A 100 -2.70 14.16 6.00
CA LYS A 100 -2.40 15.32 6.85
C LYS A 100 -3.16 15.26 8.17
N ARG A 101 -4.49 15.09 8.11
CA ARG A 101 -5.34 15.11 9.30
C ARG A 101 -5.04 13.97 10.26
N VAL A 102 -4.86 12.75 9.73
CA VAL A 102 -4.50 11.59 10.55
C VAL A 102 -3.11 11.77 11.17
N ALA A 103 -2.13 12.29 10.41
CA ALA A 103 -0.78 12.53 10.91
C ALA A 103 -0.74 13.58 12.03
N LEU A 104 -1.56 14.63 11.92
CA LEU A 104 -1.66 15.73 12.88
C LEU A 104 -2.68 15.49 14.01
N HIS A 105 -3.28 14.30 14.08
CA HIS A 105 -4.32 13.99 15.09
C HIS A 105 -5.60 14.85 14.99
N GLU A 106 -5.85 15.43 13.82
CA GLU A 106 -7.05 16.22 13.56
C GLU A 106 -8.24 15.31 13.20
N ALA A 107 -9.47 15.81 13.39
CA ALA A 107 -10.66 15.11 12.95
C ALA A 107 -10.61 14.87 11.43
N VAL A 108 -10.63 13.58 11.05
CA VAL A 108 -10.70 13.16 9.65
C VAL A 108 -12.07 13.54 9.12
N GLN A 109 -12.10 14.38 8.09
CA GLN A 109 -13.35 14.81 7.45
C GLN A 109 -13.53 14.06 6.14
N VAL A 110 -14.75 13.56 5.91
CA VAL A 110 -15.21 13.11 4.61
C VAL A 110 -15.08 14.29 3.63
N PRO A 111 -14.63 14.06 2.38
CA PRO A 111 -14.37 15.15 1.44
C PRO A 111 -15.65 15.94 1.24
N SER A 112 -15.51 17.27 1.32
CA SER A 112 -16.60 18.18 1.07
C SER A 112 -16.79 18.32 -0.44
N TRP A 113 -18.04 18.44 -0.86
CA TRP A 113 -18.45 18.72 -2.24
C TRP A 113 -18.36 20.20 -2.60
N ARG A 114 -17.84 21.04 -1.69
CA ARG A 114 -17.65 22.47 -1.96
C ARG A 114 -16.64 22.69 -3.11
N PRO A 115 -16.96 23.52 -4.12
CA PRO A 115 -16.14 23.68 -5.32
C PRO A 115 -14.69 24.11 -5.06
N ASP A 116 -14.46 25.01 -4.11
CA ASP A 116 -13.14 25.51 -3.72
C ASP A 116 -12.22 24.38 -3.22
N LEU A 117 -12.77 23.48 -2.39
CA LEU A 117 -12.06 22.32 -1.87
C LEU A 117 -11.82 21.25 -2.95
N LEU A 118 -12.80 21.02 -3.83
CA LEU A 118 -12.65 20.09 -4.95
C LEU A 118 -11.52 20.52 -5.90
N ILE A 119 -11.44 21.81 -6.24
CA ILE A 119 -10.35 22.36 -7.07
C ILE A 119 -9.00 22.18 -6.36
N SER A 120 -8.93 22.50 -5.06
CA SER A 120 -7.71 22.31 -4.26
C SER A 120 -7.24 20.85 -4.26
N TYR A 121 -8.16 19.90 -4.09
CA TYR A 121 -7.86 18.47 -4.17
C TYR A 121 -7.41 18.09 -5.57
N PHE A 122 -8.11 18.54 -6.61
CA PHE A 122 -7.76 18.23 -7.99
C PHE A 122 -6.33 18.65 -8.33
N LEU A 123 -5.93 19.89 -7.99
CA LEU A 123 -4.59 20.42 -8.25
C LEU A 123 -3.50 19.63 -7.50
N LYS A 124 -3.69 19.36 -6.21
CA LYS A 124 -2.77 18.52 -5.42
C LYS A 124 -2.68 17.10 -5.97
N GLY A 125 -3.79 16.57 -6.46
CA GLY A 125 -3.88 15.28 -7.11
C GLY A 125 -3.11 15.20 -8.42
N LEU A 126 -3.19 16.26 -9.23
CA LEU A 126 -2.47 16.37 -10.50
C LEU A 126 -0.96 16.35 -10.25
N VAL A 127 -0.48 17.10 -9.25
CA VAL A 127 0.93 17.04 -8.82
C VAL A 127 1.33 15.61 -8.48
N LEU A 128 0.52 14.88 -7.71
CA LEU A 128 0.83 13.48 -7.39
C LEU A 128 0.84 12.55 -8.62
N ILE A 129 -0.02 12.78 -9.61
CA ILE A 129 -0.04 11.99 -10.85
C ILE A 129 1.24 12.26 -11.62
N VAL A 130 1.56 13.52 -11.88
CA VAL A 130 2.77 13.91 -12.62
C VAL A 130 4.02 13.40 -11.91
N SER A 131 4.14 13.62 -10.60
CA SER A 131 5.26 13.10 -9.81
C SER A 131 5.32 11.58 -9.83
N ARG A 132 4.19 10.88 -9.70
CA ARG A 132 4.19 9.42 -9.83
C ARG A 132 4.69 9.00 -11.20
N THR A 133 4.14 9.55 -12.28
CA THR A 133 4.51 9.18 -13.66
C THR A 133 5.99 9.38 -13.91
N LEU A 134 6.55 10.51 -13.46
CA LEU A 134 7.98 10.78 -13.58
C LEU A 134 8.85 9.82 -12.76
N TYR A 135 8.42 9.43 -11.56
CA TYR A 135 9.10 8.41 -10.77
C TYR A 135 9.08 7.04 -11.44
N PHE A 136 7.98 6.66 -12.09
CA PHE A 136 7.84 5.40 -12.83
C PHE A 136 8.53 5.42 -14.21
N LEU A 137 8.83 6.61 -14.75
CA LEU A 137 9.37 6.77 -16.11
C LEU A 137 10.64 5.94 -16.36
N PRO A 138 11.65 5.88 -15.48
CA PRO A 138 12.84 5.06 -15.70
C PRO A 138 12.49 3.56 -15.81
N ALA A 139 11.58 3.07 -14.96
CA ALA A 139 11.11 1.69 -15.03
C ALA A 139 10.36 1.42 -16.33
N ILE A 140 9.50 2.36 -16.76
CA ILE A 140 8.77 2.27 -18.04
C ILE A 140 9.74 2.26 -19.23
N ILE A 141 10.77 3.10 -19.22
CA ILE A 141 11.79 3.14 -20.27
C ILE A 141 12.54 1.81 -20.33
N ILE A 142 12.97 1.24 -19.19
CA ILE A 142 13.66 -0.06 -19.16
C ILE A 142 12.73 -1.17 -19.66
N ILE A 143 11.47 -1.19 -19.22
CA ILE A 143 10.46 -2.15 -19.67
C ILE A 143 10.19 -2.00 -21.18
N TYR A 144 10.15 -0.78 -21.69
CA TYR A 144 9.95 -0.50 -23.10
C TYR A 144 11.16 -0.90 -23.96
N LEU A 145 12.38 -0.60 -23.51
CA LEU A 145 13.63 -0.98 -24.18
C LEU A 145 13.82 -2.50 -24.19
N SER A 146 13.49 -3.20 -23.10
CA SER A 146 13.42 -4.67 -23.10
C SER A 146 12.25 -5.18 -23.94
N GLY A 147 11.13 -4.46 -23.95
CA GLY A 147 9.96 -4.74 -24.79
C GLY A 147 10.20 -4.65 -26.30
N PHE A 148 11.25 -3.97 -26.77
CA PHE A 148 11.65 -4.02 -28.18
C PHE A 148 12.05 -5.44 -28.62
N GLN A 149 12.58 -6.24 -27.70
CA GLN A 149 12.95 -7.62 -27.99
C GLN A 149 11.70 -8.52 -28.16
N PHE A 150 10.56 -8.21 -27.49
CA PHE A 150 9.28 -8.84 -27.80
C PHE A 150 8.85 -8.64 -29.26
N PHE A 151 9.11 -7.48 -29.86
CA PHE A 151 8.81 -7.29 -31.29
C PHE A 151 9.67 -8.17 -32.17
N ASP A 152 10.93 -8.42 -31.78
CA ASP A 152 11.80 -9.32 -32.51
C ASP A 152 11.40 -10.79 -32.29
N ILE A 153 10.92 -11.18 -31.10
CA ILE A 153 10.30 -12.50 -30.87
C ILE A 153 9.04 -12.67 -31.74
N ILE A 154 8.19 -11.64 -31.83
CA ILE A 154 6.98 -11.68 -32.68
C ILE A 154 7.36 -11.81 -34.16
N LYS A 155 8.39 -11.10 -34.62
CA LYS A 155 8.91 -11.24 -35.98
C LYS A 155 9.49 -12.62 -36.22
N GLU A 156 10.34 -13.12 -35.32
CA GLU A 156 10.93 -14.46 -35.42
C GLU A 156 9.84 -15.54 -35.42
N LEU A 157 8.80 -15.38 -34.62
CA LEU A 157 7.61 -16.25 -34.62
C LEU A 157 6.88 -16.17 -35.96
N PHE A 158 6.71 -14.98 -36.53
CA PHE A 158 6.06 -14.79 -37.84
C PHE A 158 6.88 -15.43 -38.98
N TYR A 159 8.20 -15.25 -38.96
CA TYR A 159 9.12 -15.90 -39.90
C TYR A 159 9.11 -17.41 -39.74
N PHE A 160 9.12 -17.92 -38.51
CA PHE A 160 9.04 -19.34 -38.22
C PHE A 160 7.72 -19.96 -38.73
N LEU A 161 6.57 -19.31 -38.45
CA LEU A 161 5.26 -19.77 -38.94
C LEU A 161 5.18 -19.73 -40.46
N ARG A 162 5.71 -18.68 -41.09
CA ARG A 162 5.78 -18.55 -42.55
C ARG A 162 6.67 -19.63 -43.16
N ASP A 163 7.86 -19.86 -42.61
CA ASP A 163 8.80 -20.84 -43.12
C ASP A 163 8.32 -22.28 -42.87
N LYS A 164 7.60 -22.56 -41.78
CA LYS A 164 6.89 -23.83 -41.58
C LYS A 164 5.76 -24.06 -42.59
N TRP A 165 5.08 -22.99 -42.98
CA TRP A 165 4.00 -23.05 -43.98
C TRP A 165 4.54 -23.23 -45.40
N LEU A 166 5.68 -22.62 -45.73
CA LEU A 166 6.30 -22.69 -47.05
C LEU A 166 7.27 -23.87 -47.22
N ASN A 167 7.93 -24.32 -46.15
CA ASN A 167 8.96 -25.37 -46.17
C ASN A 167 8.77 -26.39 -45.03
N ALA A 168 8.47 -27.64 -45.38
CA ALA A 168 8.22 -28.72 -44.42
C ALA A 168 9.44 -29.16 -43.59
N ASN A 169 10.67 -28.85 -44.05
CA ASN A 169 11.94 -29.31 -43.45
C ASN A 169 12.60 -28.34 -42.46
N THR A 170 11.82 -27.49 -41.80
CA THR A 170 12.32 -26.54 -40.80
C THR A 170 12.26 -27.08 -39.36
N MET A 171 13.08 -26.49 -38.47
CA MET A 171 13.18 -26.76 -37.03
C MET A 171 11.82 -27.08 -36.37
N GLY A 172 11.77 -28.06 -35.46
CA GLY A 172 10.52 -28.47 -34.81
C GLY A 172 9.94 -27.38 -33.90
N TYR A 173 8.63 -27.35 -33.68
CA TYR A 173 7.96 -26.37 -32.80
C TYR A 173 8.58 -26.34 -31.39
N ALA A 174 8.90 -27.52 -30.83
CA ALA A 174 9.53 -27.63 -29.52
C ALA A 174 10.95 -27.06 -29.50
N GLU A 175 11.70 -27.22 -30.59
CA GLU A 175 13.09 -26.77 -30.70
C GLU A 175 13.18 -25.25 -30.91
N PHE A 176 12.30 -24.67 -31.73
CA PHE A 176 12.14 -23.22 -31.85
C PHE A 176 11.73 -22.59 -30.51
N PHE A 177 10.78 -23.19 -29.80
CA PHE A 177 10.35 -22.70 -28.50
C PHE A 177 11.49 -22.74 -27.47
N MET A 178 12.23 -23.84 -27.39
CA MET A 178 13.32 -23.99 -26.42
C MET A 178 14.55 -23.15 -26.73
N GLN A 179 14.87 -22.93 -28.00
CA GLN A 179 16.09 -22.21 -28.41
C GLN A 179 15.90 -20.70 -28.63
N LYS A 180 14.68 -20.27 -28.98
CA LYS A 180 14.41 -18.87 -29.33
C LYS A 180 13.46 -18.21 -28.34
N VAL A 181 12.28 -18.79 -28.15
CA VAL A 181 11.22 -18.16 -27.34
C VAL A 181 11.57 -18.20 -25.85
N LEU A 182 11.87 -19.37 -25.29
CA LEU A 182 12.08 -19.54 -23.84
C LEU A 182 13.28 -18.71 -23.30
N PRO A 183 14.45 -18.66 -23.96
CA PRO A 183 15.58 -17.91 -23.44
C PRO A 183 15.37 -16.39 -23.51
N GLN A 184 14.80 -15.87 -24.60
CA GLN A 184 14.54 -14.44 -24.77
C GLN A 184 13.39 -13.98 -23.87
N PHE A 185 12.25 -14.69 -23.93
CA PHE A 185 11.07 -14.38 -23.11
C PHE A 185 11.34 -14.56 -21.62
N GLY A 186 12.10 -15.60 -21.23
CA GLY A 186 12.48 -15.86 -19.84
C GLY A 186 13.40 -14.77 -19.27
N MET A 187 14.41 -14.35 -20.04
CA MET A 187 15.29 -13.25 -19.63
C MET A 187 14.57 -11.91 -19.54
N GLU A 188 13.67 -11.60 -20.47
CA GLU A 188 12.90 -10.36 -20.45
C GLU A 188 11.92 -10.29 -19.28
N ILE A 189 11.19 -11.38 -19.00
CA ILE A 189 10.35 -11.50 -17.81
C ILE A 189 11.19 -11.31 -16.54
N PHE A 190 12.36 -11.93 -16.48
CA PHE A 190 13.26 -11.78 -15.34
C PHE A 190 13.71 -10.33 -15.17
N ILE A 191 14.11 -9.65 -16.25
CA ILE A 191 14.48 -8.22 -16.23
C ILE A 191 13.29 -7.38 -15.75
N HIS A 192 12.08 -7.58 -16.27
CA HIS A 192 10.88 -6.86 -15.83
C HIS A 192 10.61 -7.09 -14.34
N PHE A 193 10.74 -8.32 -13.88
CA PHE A 193 10.53 -8.66 -12.47
C PHE A 193 11.57 -8.02 -11.56
N VAL A 194 12.85 -8.07 -11.92
CA VAL A 194 13.94 -7.43 -11.16
C VAL A 194 13.77 -5.92 -11.12
N VAL A 195 13.45 -5.28 -12.25
CA VAL A 195 13.21 -3.83 -12.32
C VAL A 195 12.02 -3.45 -11.45
N LEU A 196 10.92 -4.22 -11.51
CA LEU A 196 9.76 -4.00 -10.66
C LEU A 196 10.10 -4.18 -9.17
N LEU A 197 10.87 -5.21 -8.82
CA LEU A 197 11.32 -5.48 -7.45
C LEU A 197 12.16 -4.32 -6.92
N LEU A 198 13.18 -3.88 -7.66
CA LEU A 198 14.02 -2.73 -7.30
C LEU A 198 13.18 -1.47 -7.11
N TYR A 199 12.22 -1.24 -8.00
CA TYR A 199 11.31 -0.10 -7.91
C TYR A 199 10.47 -0.14 -6.63
N VAL A 200 9.87 -1.31 -6.34
CA VAL A 200 9.03 -1.54 -5.18
C VAL A 200 9.82 -1.40 -3.87
N VAL A 201 11.05 -1.92 -3.83
CA VAL A 201 11.87 -1.97 -2.62
C VAL A 201 12.53 -0.63 -2.31
N PHE A 202 12.99 0.11 -3.34
CA PHE A 202 13.79 1.33 -3.12
C PHE A 202 13.04 2.61 -3.48
N VAL A 203 12.49 2.69 -4.69
CA VAL A 203 11.93 3.94 -5.22
C VAL A 203 10.60 4.26 -4.55
N TRP A 204 9.77 3.24 -4.36
CA TRP A 204 8.42 3.44 -3.87
C TRP A 204 8.35 3.93 -2.41
N PRO A 205 9.13 3.38 -1.44
CA PRO A 205 9.15 3.90 -0.07
C PRO A 205 9.60 5.36 0.02
N ILE A 206 10.62 5.74 -0.75
CA ILE A 206 11.11 7.12 -0.83
C ILE A 206 10.02 8.06 -1.33
N TYR A 207 9.36 7.70 -2.44
CA TYR A 207 8.24 8.47 -2.99
C TYR A 207 7.10 8.64 -1.97
N ARG A 208 6.82 7.60 -1.16
CA ARG A 208 5.77 7.66 -0.13
C ARG A 208 6.13 8.59 1.02
N ILE A 209 7.38 8.58 1.49
CA ILE A 209 7.82 9.54 2.51
C ILE A 209 7.67 10.98 2.00
N ILE A 210 8.12 11.26 0.77
CA ILE A 210 7.97 12.61 0.19
C ILE A 210 6.49 12.97 0.00
N THR A 211 5.64 12.01 -0.34
CA THR A 211 4.18 12.21 -0.39
C THR A 211 3.62 12.64 0.97
N ILE A 212 4.09 12.05 2.07
CA ILE A 212 3.70 12.44 3.43
C ILE A 212 4.21 13.85 3.75
N LYS A 213 5.47 14.17 3.45
CA LYS A 213 6.04 15.53 3.61
C LYS A 213 5.23 16.57 2.83
N TYR A 214 4.83 16.24 1.60
CA TYR A 214 3.99 17.10 0.76
C TYR A 214 2.58 17.28 1.35
N ALA A 215 1.97 16.20 1.87
CA ALA A 215 0.68 16.27 2.55
C ALA A 215 0.72 17.19 3.78
N LEU A 216 1.81 17.12 4.53
CA LEU A 216 2.09 17.94 5.72
C LEU A 216 2.56 19.36 5.39
N SER A 217 2.64 19.74 4.11
CA SER A 217 3.15 21.04 3.66
C SER A 217 4.59 21.33 4.07
N GLN A 218 5.39 20.29 4.37
CA GLN A 218 6.83 20.40 4.65
C GLN A 218 7.69 20.47 3.39
N CYS A 219 7.10 20.19 2.21
CA CYS A 219 7.74 20.40 0.93
C CYS A 219 6.74 20.84 -0.15
N ASN A 220 7.24 21.59 -1.14
CA ASN A 220 6.46 22.05 -2.28
C ASN A 220 6.40 20.96 -3.36
N SER A 221 5.66 21.19 -4.46
CA SER A 221 5.59 20.26 -5.60
C SER A 221 6.97 19.93 -6.21
N ALA A 222 7.86 20.92 -6.31
CA ALA A 222 9.25 20.71 -6.75
C ALA A 222 10.05 19.83 -5.77
N GLY A 223 9.60 19.71 -4.51
CA GLY A 223 10.22 18.86 -3.50
C GLY A 223 10.25 17.38 -3.88
N PHE A 224 9.35 16.91 -4.74
CA PHE A 224 9.38 15.55 -5.27
C PHE A 224 10.65 15.23 -6.06
N PHE A 225 11.29 16.23 -6.66
CA PHE A 225 12.48 16.01 -7.51
C PHE A 225 13.74 16.61 -6.91
N SER A 226 13.63 17.24 -5.74
CA SER A 226 14.76 17.86 -5.06
C SER A 226 15.66 16.79 -4.45
N VAL A 227 16.95 16.81 -4.81
CA VAL A 227 17.97 15.93 -4.22
C VAL A 227 18.00 16.04 -2.68
N LYS A 228 17.78 17.24 -2.13
CA LYS A 228 17.71 17.46 -0.68
C LYS A 228 16.57 16.66 -0.04
N GLN A 229 15.39 16.68 -0.65
CA GLN A 229 14.23 15.95 -0.14
C GLN A 229 14.37 14.44 -0.34
N ILE A 230 14.94 14.00 -1.47
CA ILE A 230 15.22 12.59 -1.75
C ILE A 230 16.22 12.03 -0.73
N ARG A 231 17.33 12.74 -0.46
CA ARG A 231 18.33 12.34 0.56
C ARG A 231 17.71 12.28 1.96
N SER A 232 16.89 13.27 2.32
CA SER A 232 16.15 13.26 3.59
C SER A 232 15.22 12.05 3.68
N ALA A 233 14.46 11.74 2.62
CA ALA A 233 13.57 10.59 2.58
C ALA A 233 14.34 9.25 2.66
N ILE A 234 15.50 9.12 2.00
CA ILE A 234 16.36 7.93 2.13
C ILE A 234 16.84 7.76 3.58
N SER A 235 17.25 8.84 4.24
CA SER A 235 17.67 8.80 5.64
C SER A 235 16.55 8.36 6.57
N ILE A 236 15.34 8.92 6.39
CA ILE A 236 14.13 8.52 7.13
C ILE A 236 13.82 7.04 6.90
N PHE A 237 13.88 6.61 5.64
CA PHE A 237 13.63 5.23 5.24
C PHE A 237 14.58 4.25 5.94
N ARG A 238 15.89 4.51 5.91
CA ARG A 238 16.90 3.66 6.57
C ARG A 238 16.68 3.53 8.08
N LYS A 239 16.26 4.60 8.75
CA LYS A 239 16.04 4.62 10.21
C LYS A 239 14.70 4.02 10.65
N ASN A 240 13.74 3.88 9.74
CA ASN A 240 12.36 3.47 10.05
C ASN A 240 11.83 2.41 9.09
N ALA A 241 12.72 1.59 8.54
CA ALA A 241 12.39 0.62 7.49
C ALA A 241 11.21 -0.29 7.90
N ASP A 242 11.21 -0.81 9.12
CA ASP A 242 10.19 -1.72 9.64
C ASP A 242 8.80 -1.09 9.62
N SER A 243 8.66 0.15 10.09
CA SER A 243 7.38 0.86 10.12
C SER A 243 6.88 1.16 8.70
N ILE A 244 7.79 1.47 7.78
CA ILE A 244 7.47 1.79 6.39
C ILE A 244 7.07 0.53 5.63
N TYR A 245 7.82 -0.56 5.77
CA TYR A 245 7.50 -1.85 5.15
C TYR A 245 6.25 -2.48 5.75
N GLY A 246 5.99 -2.34 7.05
CA GLY A 246 4.76 -2.80 7.68
C GLY A 246 3.51 -2.13 7.08
N ILE A 247 3.54 -0.81 6.94
CA ILE A 247 2.44 -0.06 6.30
C ILE A 247 2.35 -0.37 4.81
N TYR A 248 3.49 -0.60 4.17
CA TYR A 248 3.53 -1.00 2.78
C TYR A 248 2.86 -2.36 2.55
N ALA A 249 3.26 -3.39 3.31
CA ALA A 249 2.66 -4.72 3.29
C ALA A 249 1.15 -4.64 3.55
N PHE A 250 0.72 -3.87 4.56
CA PHE A 250 -0.70 -3.63 4.81
C PHE A 250 -1.43 -3.04 3.60
N THR A 251 -0.88 -2.00 2.96
CA THR A 251 -1.52 -1.38 1.79
C THR A 251 -1.59 -2.31 0.57
N LEU A 252 -0.63 -3.23 0.42
CA LEU A 252 -0.59 -4.21 -0.65
C LEU A 252 -1.59 -5.34 -0.38
N THR A 253 -1.66 -5.84 0.85
CA THR A 253 -2.67 -6.82 1.28
C THR A 253 -4.08 -6.28 1.05
N ILE A 254 -4.32 -5.00 1.35
CA ILE A 254 -5.58 -4.34 1.04
C ILE A 254 -5.87 -4.36 -0.47
N ASP A 255 -4.90 -4.03 -1.32
CA ASP A 255 -5.11 -4.04 -2.77
C ASP A 255 -5.48 -5.43 -3.30
N VAL A 256 -4.76 -6.46 -2.85
CA VAL A 256 -5.02 -7.85 -3.24
C VAL A 256 -6.39 -8.30 -2.74
N LEU A 257 -6.74 -7.99 -1.49
CA LEU A 257 -8.03 -8.33 -0.90
C LEU A 257 -9.19 -7.64 -1.62
N ILE A 258 -9.06 -6.35 -1.97
CA ILE A 258 -10.08 -5.63 -2.76
C ILE A 258 -10.22 -6.28 -4.13
N LEU A 259 -9.13 -6.56 -4.82
CA LEU A 259 -9.18 -7.17 -6.15
C LEU A 259 -9.85 -8.54 -6.12
N PHE A 260 -9.53 -9.35 -5.11
CA PHE A 260 -10.14 -10.65 -4.89
C PHE A 260 -11.65 -10.52 -4.59
N LEU A 261 -12.03 -9.68 -3.62
CA LEU A 261 -13.43 -9.43 -3.26
C LEU A 261 -14.23 -8.90 -4.46
N PHE A 262 -13.62 -7.99 -5.23
CA PHE A 262 -14.21 -7.43 -6.43
C PHE A 262 -14.52 -8.51 -7.47
N ASN A 263 -13.56 -9.39 -7.75
CA ASN A 263 -13.75 -10.46 -8.73
C ASN A 263 -14.80 -11.47 -8.24
N ALA A 264 -14.75 -11.83 -6.96
CA ALA A 264 -15.73 -12.74 -6.35
C ALA A 264 -17.15 -12.17 -6.40
N LEU A 265 -17.34 -10.89 -6.06
CA LEU A 265 -18.66 -10.24 -6.04
C LEU A 265 -19.20 -9.97 -7.45
N ASN A 266 -18.34 -9.61 -8.41
CA ASN A 266 -18.76 -9.49 -9.81
C ASN A 266 -19.17 -10.84 -10.39
N PHE A 267 -18.45 -11.92 -10.07
CA PHE A 267 -18.81 -13.26 -10.49
C PHE A 267 -20.15 -13.71 -9.87
N ALA A 268 -20.31 -13.54 -8.55
CA ALA A 268 -21.52 -13.95 -7.82
C ALA A 268 -22.79 -13.16 -8.21
N SER A 269 -22.63 -11.92 -8.68
CA SER A 269 -23.75 -11.04 -9.05
C SER A 269 -24.02 -10.95 -10.55
N PHE A 270 -23.36 -11.80 -11.37
CA PHE A 270 -23.43 -11.73 -12.83
C PHE A 270 -23.14 -10.32 -13.38
N GLY A 271 -22.20 -9.61 -12.74
CA GLY A 271 -21.79 -8.26 -13.14
C GLY A 271 -22.66 -7.11 -12.64
N ILE A 272 -23.78 -7.34 -11.93
CA ILE A 272 -24.61 -6.25 -11.38
C ILE A 272 -23.83 -5.44 -10.32
N PHE A 273 -22.95 -6.11 -9.57
CA PHE A 273 -22.11 -5.46 -8.56
C PHE A 273 -21.11 -4.46 -9.17
N SER A 274 -20.97 -4.44 -10.50
CA SER A 274 -20.11 -3.50 -11.19
C SER A 274 -20.50 -2.03 -10.97
N LEU A 275 -21.77 -1.77 -10.64
CA LEU A 275 -22.28 -0.43 -10.34
C LEU A 275 -21.80 0.12 -8.98
N PHE A 276 -21.47 -0.75 -8.02
CA PHE A 276 -20.97 -0.35 -6.69
C PHE A 276 -19.44 -0.26 -6.61
N ILE A 277 -18.74 -0.64 -7.69
CA ILE A 277 -17.28 -0.61 -7.82
C ILE A 277 -16.66 0.72 -7.37
N PRO A 278 -17.17 1.90 -7.80
CA PRO A 278 -16.50 3.15 -7.51
C PRO A 278 -16.55 3.50 -6.02
N VAL A 279 -17.65 3.15 -5.33
CA VAL A 279 -17.86 3.40 -3.90
C VAL A 279 -16.88 2.60 -3.05
N LEU A 280 -16.73 1.30 -3.34
CA LEU A 280 -15.79 0.42 -2.64
C LEU A 280 -14.35 0.77 -3.00
N GLY A 281 -14.09 1.08 -4.26
CA GLY A 281 -12.80 1.60 -4.71
C GLY A 281 -12.39 2.84 -3.93
N LEU A 282 -13.28 3.81 -3.77
CA LEU A 282 -13.05 5.03 -2.99
C LEU A 282 -12.69 4.74 -1.53
N PHE A 283 -13.47 3.91 -0.85
CA PHE A 283 -13.23 3.59 0.55
C PHE A 283 -11.92 2.80 0.72
N PHE A 284 -11.84 1.63 0.11
CA PHE A 284 -10.76 0.70 0.41
C PHE A 284 -9.42 1.13 -0.23
N ARG A 285 -9.44 1.64 -1.46
CA ARG A 285 -8.20 1.97 -2.19
C ARG A 285 -7.61 3.33 -1.82
N TYR A 286 -8.44 4.27 -1.37
CA TYR A 286 -8.01 5.66 -1.18
C TYR A 286 -8.17 6.15 0.26
N TRP A 287 -9.30 5.87 0.93
CA TRP A 287 -9.48 6.25 2.33
C TRP A 287 -8.56 5.43 3.25
N MET A 288 -8.62 4.10 3.18
CA MET A 288 -7.79 3.25 4.07
C MET A 288 -6.29 3.45 3.84
N LYS A 289 -5.86 3.62 2.58
CA LYS A 289 -4.44 3.93 2.29
C LYS A 289 -4.04 5.31 2.79
N GLY A 290 -4.92 6.31 2.66
CA GLY A 290 -4.71 7.63 3.23
C GLY A 290 -4.54 7.56 4.74
N TYR A 291 -5.38 6.77 5.41
CA TYR A 291 -5.28 6.53 6.85
C TYR A 291 -3.95 5.85 7.21
N ALA A 292 -3.57 4.78 6.52
CA ALA A 292 -2.32 4.06 6.76
C ALA A 292 -1.10 4.97 6.60
N TYR A 293 -1.02 5.75 5.52
CA TYR A 293 0.08 6.71 5.34
C TYR A 293 0.03 7.87 6.32
N GLY A 294 -1.15 8.29 6.78
CA GLY A 294 -1.29 9.26 7.86
C GLY A 294 -0.76 8.73 9.19
N MET A 295 -1.05 7.47 9.51
CA MET A 295 -0.48 6.78 10.68
C MET A 295 1.04 6.68 10.58
N LEU A 296 1.59 6.38 9.40
CA LEU A 296 3.03 6.45 9.16
C LEU A 296 3.58 7.85 9.47
N GLY A 297 2.93 8.89 8.93
CA GLY A 297 3.32 10.28 9.17
C GLY A 297 3.33 10.63 10.65
N ARG A 298 2.31 10.20 11.40
CA ARG A 298 2.24 10.37 12.86
C ARG A 298 3.41 9.71 13.58
N VAL A 299 3.71 8.45 13.26
CA VAL A 299 4.83 7.72 13.87
C VAL A 299 6.15 8.43 13.57
N LEU A 300 6.34 8.91 12.35
CA LEU A 300 7.54 9.64 11.94
C LEU A 300 7.67 11.00 12.65
N ILE A 301 6.57 11.74 12.85
CA ILE A 301 6.55 12.99 13.65
C ILE A 301 6.92 12.69 15.11
N GLN A 302 6.33 11.66 15.71
CA GLN A 302 6.60 11.27 17.11
C GLN A 302 8.06 10.86 17.33
N LYS A 303 8.72 10.30 16.32
CA LYS A 303 10.14 9.96 16.32
C LYS A 303 11.06 11.13 15.91
N SER A 304 10.51 12.33 15.72
CA SER A 304 11.24 13.53 15.24
C SER A 304 12.02 13.28 13.94
N ALA A 305 11.49 12.42 13.07
CA ALA A 305 12.11 12.06 11.80
C ALA A 305 11.65 12.96 10.63
N LEU A 306 10.55 13.71 10.80
CA LEU A 306 9.93 14.61 9.82
C LEU A 306 10.08 16.08 10.17
#